data_AF-A0A965U452-F1
#
_entry.id   AF-A0A965U452-F1
#
_cell.length_a   1.000
_cell.length_b   1.000
_cell.length_c   1.000
_cell.angle_alpha   90.00
_cell.angle_beta   90.00
_cell.angle_gamma   90.00
#
_symmetry.space_group_name_H-M   'P 1'
#
loop_
_entity.id
_entity.type
_entity.pdbx_description
1 polymer ?
#
loop_
_entity_poly.entity_id
_entity_poly.type
_entity_poly.pdbx_seq_one_letter_code
_entity_poly.pdbx_strand_id
1 'polypeptide(L)'
;ILASADIVRKQYSVAWADELGSPSTDPDDAVNLQSGSLKAYIDLRDGSTQGNVGIPYAIAQLNELARGIAQEINEVHREGYTLPFQEADSLGTAGTVRRYPTTEDIANGGTAVTMGINAATMPDGTEYYPSVQGIYFFEVGIDGDYSKITAGNLSVASEIQNNVYLIAASDERLTVSDELNDDGSLNMQRGNNNNLKKITALYSNKDALGNADNYASRLKLLVTDIGTQQEKIETLESAQQTRIAAIVEQRNSISGVSLDEEMTNMVRFTHAYNANARIITAIDDELDTLINKMGVVGR
;
A
#
# COMPACT_ATOMS: atom_id res chain seq x y z
N ILE A 1 -0.36 -0.43 -22.30
CA ILE A 1 -0.13 -1.52 -21.32
C ILE A 1 -1.37 -1.62 -20.41
N LEU A 2 -2.55 -1.90 -20.98
CA LEU A 2 -3.81 -1.99 -20.23
C LEU A 2 -4.47 -3.38 -20.31
N ALA A 3 -3.81 -4.36 -20.95
CA ALA A 3 -4.32 -5.73 -21.07
C ALA A 3 -3.99 -6.65 -19.89
N SER A 4 -3.32 -6.15 -18.83
CA SER A 4 -2.75 -7.02 -17.79
C SER A 4 -3.51 -7.02 -16.45
N ALA A 5 -4.28 -5.99 -16.10
CA ALA A 5 -4.92 -5.95 -14.79
C ALA A 5 -6.13 -6.89 -14.70
N ASP A 6 -6.92 -6.97 -15.77
CA ASP A 6 -8.16 -7.77 -15.81
C ASP A 6 -7.89 -9.28 -15.94
N ILE A 7 -6.82 -9.66 -16.64
CA ILE A 7 -6.40 -11.07 -16.78
C ILE A 7 -5.77 -11.57 -15.47
N VAL A 8 -5.00 -10.72 -14.77
CA VAL A 8 -4.40 -11.08 -13.47
C VAL A 8 -5.46 -11.15 -12.37
N ARG A 9 -6.49 -10.28 -12.38
CA ARG A 9 -7.65 -10.42 -11.49
C ARG A 9 -8.38 -11.76 -11.66
N LYS A 10 -8.47 -12.28 -12.89
CA LYS A 10 -9.11 -13.57 -13.20
C LYS A 10 -8.32 -14.80 -12.77
N GLN A 11 -6.99 -14.73 -12.65
CA GLN A 11 -6.17 -15.88 -12.26
C GLN A 11 -6.21 -16.23 -10.76
N TYR A 12 -6.73 -15.33 -9.91
CA TYR A 12 -6.72 -15.48 -8.45
C TYR A 12 -8.06 -15.19 -7.78
N SER A 13 -9.17 -15.20 -8.52
CA SER A 13 -10.53 -15.09 -7.94
C SER A 13 -10.93 -16.40 -7.25
N VAL A 14 -11.66 -16.29 -6.14
CA VAL A 14 -12.24 -17.46 -5.48
C VAL A 14 -13.52 -17.83 -6.23
N ALA A 15 -13.49 -18.97 -6.90
CA ALA A 15 -14.63 -19.52 -7.63
C ALA A 15 -15.02 -20.87 -7.02
N TRP A 16 -16.28 -21.26 -7.19
CA TRP A 16 -16.69 -22.63 -6.92
C TRP A 16 -15.94 -23.59 -7.86
N ALA A 17 -15.48 -24.71 -7.32
CA ALA A 17 -14.88 -25.78 -8.12
C ALA A 17 -15.79 -27.01 -8.11
N ASP A 18 -15.79 -27.75 -9.22
CA ASP A 18 -16.45 -29.05 -9.28
C ASP A 18 -15.72 -30.11 -8.43
N GLU A 19 -16.29 -31.31 -8.32
CA GLU A 19 -15.68 -32.43 -7.56
C GLU A 19 -14.29 -32.85 -8.11
N LEU A 20 -13.93 -32.43 -9.33
CA LEU A 20 -12.65 -32.69 -9.98
C LEU A 20 -11.64 -31.55 -9.79
N GLY A 21 -12.02 -30.48 -9.06
CA GLY A 21 -11.17 -29.33 -8.77
C GLY A 21 -11.08 -28.31 -9.91
N SER A 22 -11.94 -28.39 -10.92
CA SER A 22 -11.99 -27.41 -12.00
C SER A 22 -12.79 -26.18 -11.53
N PRO A 23 -12.18 -24.98 -11.44
CA PRO A 23 -12.88 -23.78 -11.04
C PRO A 23 -13.90 -23.34 -12.11
N SER A 24 -15.04 -22.82 -11.68
CA SER A 24 -16.02 -22.22 -12.58
C SER A 24 -15.37 -21.07 -13.36
N THR A 25 -15.68 -21.03 -14.66
CA THR A 25 -15.19 -20.00 -15.57
C THR A 25 -16.22 -18.88 -15.79
N ASP A 26 -17.41 -19.03 -15.20
CA ASP A 26 -18.46 -18.01 -15.25
C ASP A 26 -18.14 -16.89 -14.24
N PRO A 27 -18.01 -15.63 -14.67
CA PRO A 27 -17.80 -14.50 -13.77
C PRO A 27 -18.93 -14.30 -12.74
N ASP A 28 -20.13 -14.83 -13.00
CA ASP A 28 -21.26 -14.77 -12.07
C ASP A 28 -21.19 -15.83 -10.95
N ASP A 29 -20.31 -16.84 -11.08
CA ASP A 29 -20.05 -17.86 -10.06
C ASP A 29 -18.97 -17.45 -9.03
N ALA A 30 -18.52 -16.20 -9.07
CA ALA A 30 -17.58 -15.67 -8.10
C ALA A 30 -18.16 -15.77 -6.67
N VAL A 31 -17.40 -16.37 -5.74
CA VAL A 31 -17.86 -16.50 -4.36
C VAL A 31 -17.95 -15.11 -3.74
N ASN A 32 -19.18 -14.69 -3.44
CA ASN A 32 -19.42 -13.40 -2.78
C ASN A 32 -19.06 -13.47 -1.30
N LEU A 33 -17.78 -13.30 -1.00
CA LEU A 33 -17.26 -13.32 0.36
C LEU A 33 -17.61 -12.01 1.08
N GLN A 34 -18.51 -12.11 2.05
CA GLN A 34 -18.98 -10.97 2.85
C GLN A 34 -18.11 -10.73 4.10
N SER A 35 -17.35 -11.73 4.57
CA SER A 35 -16.58 -11.65 5.81
C SER A 35 -15.52 -12.75 5.93
N GLY A 36 -14.66 -12.66 6.95
CA GLY A 36 -13.64 -13.66 7.30
C GLY A 36 -12.25 -13.35 6.76
N SER A 37 -11.28 -14.19 7.11
CA SER A 37 -9.86 -13.98 6.76
C SER A 37 -9.64 -13.95 5.24
N LEU A 38 -10.33 -14.80 4.48
CA LEU A 38 -10.22 -14.82 3.02
C LEU A 38 -10.71 -13.52 2.37
N LYS A 39 -11.80 -12.95 2.89
CA LYS A 39 -12.29 -11.63 2.45
C LYS A 39 -11.26 -10.54 2.77
N ALA A 40 -10.68 -10.56 3.97
CA ALA A 40 -9.63 -9.61 4.35
C ALA A 40 -8.42 -9.68 3.40
N TYR A 41 -7.95 -10.87 3.02
CA TYR A 41 -6.87 -11.02 2.06
C TYR A 41 -7.22 -10.50 0.66
N ILE A 42 -8.45 -10.73 0.19
CA ILE A 42 -8.92 -10.20 -1.09
C ILE A 42 -9.03 -8.68 -1.06
N ASP A 43 -9.56 -8.12 0.03
CA ASP A 43 -9.64 -6.67 0.21
C ASP A 43 -8.26 -6.02 0.31
N LEU A 44 -7.30 -6.66 0.98
CA LEU A 44 -5.90 -6.21 0.97
C LEU A 44 -5.27 -6.30 -0.42
N ARG A 45 -5.59 -7.31 -1.22
CA ARG A 45 -5.01 -7.47 -2.56
C ARG A 45 -5.63 -6.51 -3.58
N ASP A 46 -6.94 -6.36 -3.57
CA ASP A 46 -7.70 -5.69 -4.64
C ASP A 46 -8.19 -4.29 -4.25
N GLY A 47 -8.17 -3.96 -2.96
CA GLY A 47 -8.60 -2.68 -2.41
C GLY A 47 -7.83 -1.51 -3.01
N SER A 48 -8.54 -0.66 -3.76
CA SER A 48 -7.95 0.47 -4.49
C SER A 48 -8.57 1.82 -4.12
N THR A 49 -9.32 1.89 -3.03
CA THR A 49 -10.10 3.08 -2.64
C THR A 49 -9.94 3.39 -1.16
N GLN A 50 -10.26 4.63 -0.74
CA GLN A 50 -10.18 5.01 0.67
C GLN A 50 -11.10 4.19 1.59
N GLY A 51 -12.26 3.72 1.09
CA GLY A 51 -13.18 2.87 1.85
C GLY A 51 -12.79 1.38 1.89
N ASN A 52 -11.86 0.96 1.02
CA ASN A 52 -11.30 -0.39 0.96
C ASN A 52 -9.81 -0.28 0.64
N VAL A 53 -9.03 -0.04 1.69
CA VAL A 53 -7.59 0.17 1.62
C VAL A 53 -6.91 -1.17 1.39
N GLY A 54 -6.39 -1.35 0.18
CA GLY A 54 -5.52 -2.47 -0.18
C GLY A 54 -4.14 -2.00 -0.62
N ILE A 55 -3.29 -2.96 -0.96
CA ILE A 55 -1.95 -2.76 -1.51
C ILE A 55 -1.99 -1.83 -2.73
N PRO A 56 -2.92 -1.97 -3.69
CA PRO A 56 -3.02 -1.03 -4.81
C PRO A 56 -3.26 0.42 -4.38
N TYR A 57 -4.13 0.65 -3.37
CA TYR A 57 -4.34 1.99 -2.82
C TYR A 57 -3.09 2.54 -2.16
N ALA A 58 -2.41 1.76 -1.32
CA ALA A 58 -1.19 2.17 -0.65
C ALA A 58 -0.07 2.52 -1.66
N ILE A 59 0.12 1.69 -2.69
CA ILE A 59 1.06 1.97 -3.78
C ILE A 59 0.69 3.26 -4.51
N ALA A 60 -0.60 3.48 -4.82
CA ALA A 60 -1.04 4.70 -5.46
C ALA A 60 -0.75 5.94 -4.60
N GLN A 61 -1.06 5.90 -3.30
CA GLN A 61 -0.78 7.02 -2.39
C GLN A 61 0.72 7.31 -2.26
N LEU A 62 1.56 6.27 -2.19
CA LEU A 62 3.02 6.41 -2.18
C LEU A 62 3.55 6.97 -3.50
N ASN A 63 2.99 6.56 -4.63
CA ASN A 63 3.35 7.12 -5.94
C ASN A 63 2.98 8.60 -6.00
N GLU A 64 1.77 8.97 -5.60
CA GLU A 64 1.37 10.37 -5.51
C GLU A 64 2.27 11.16 -4.56
N LEU A 65 2.72 10.56 -3.44
CA LEU A 65 3.66 11.22 -2.51
C LEU A 65 5.01 11.46 -3.18
N ALA A 66 5.56 10.45 -3.85
CA ALA A 66 6.81 10.57 -4.58
C ALA A 66 6.73 11.63 -5.69
N ARG A 67 5.60 11.70 -6.40
CA ARG A 67 5.35 12.72 -7.42
C ARG A 67 5.32 14.13 -6.85
N GLY A 68 4.57 14.35 -5.76
CA GLY A 68 4.50 15.64 -5.09
C GLY A 68 5.86 16.12 -4.58
N ILE A 69 6.61 15.22 -3.91
CA ILE A 69 7.97 15.50 -3.44
C ILE A 69 8.89 15.88 -4.61
N ALA A 70 8.88 15.07 -5.67
CA ALA A 70 9.72 15.34 -6.83
C ALA A 70 9.36 16.67 -7.50
N GLN A 71 8.07 16.95 -7.66
CA GLN A 71 7.60 18.15 -8.33
C GLN A 71 7.98 19.42 -7.56
N GLU A 72 7.56 19.53 -6.31
CA GLU A 72 7.76 20.75 -5.53
C GLU A 72 9.25 21.02 -5.25
N ILE A 73 10.05 19.98 -4.95
CA ILE A 73 11.49 20.16 -4.74
C ILE A 73 12.18 20.56 -6.04
N ASN A 74 11.80 19.96 -7.18
CA ASN A 74 12.35 20.34 -8.47
C ASN A 74 11.97 21.77 -8.87
N GLU A 75 10.73 22.20 -8.60
CA GLU A 75 10.29 23.57 -8.84
C GLU A 75 11.15 24.56 -8.06
N VAL A 76 11.28 24.39 -6.75
CA VAL A 76 12.08 25.28 -5.91
C VAL A 76 13.57 25.19 -6.26
N HIS A 77 14.11 23.99 -6.49
CA HIS A 77 15.53 23.82 -6.84
C HIS A 77 15.89 24.54 -8.15
N ARG A 78 15.00 24.51 -9.15
CA ARG A 78 15.20 25.19 -10.44
C ARG A 78 15.15 26.72 -10.36
N GLU A 79 14.52 27.27 -9.34
CA GLU A 79 14.54 28.72 -9.08
C GLU A 79 15.86 29.18 -8.42
N GLY A 80 16.61 28.26 -7.82
CA GLY A 80 17.84 28.58 -7.12
C GLY A 80 19.07 28.67 -8.01
N TYR A 81 20.17 29.07 -7.37
CA TYR A 81 21.50 29.14 -7.96
C TYR A 81 22.48 28.28 -7.17
N THR A 82 23.40 27.66 -7.91
CA THR A 82 24.48 26.85 -7.35
C THR A 82 25.53 27.73 -6.70
N LEU A 83 26.29 27.15 -5.77
CA LEU A 83 27.55 27.77 -5.35
C LEU A 83 28.53 27.73 -6.53
N PRO A 84 29.27 28.82 -6.73
CA PRO A 84 30.24 28.81 -7.81
C PRO A 84 31.54 28.15 -7.32
N PHE A 85 32.36 27.62 -8.24
CA PHE A 85 33.42 26.67 -7.93
C PHE A 85 34.67 26.88 -8.80
N GLN A 86 35.81 26.43 -8.26
CA GLN A 86 37.16 26.71 -8.80
C GLN A 86 37.69 25.62 -9.74
N GLU A 87 37.10 24.42 -9.72
CA GLU A 87 37.64 23.28 -10.45
C GLU A 87 36.72 22.85 -11.59
N ALA A 88 37.29 22.65 -12.78
CA ALA A 88 36.54 22.20 -13.95
C ALA A 88 35.99 20.76 -13.80
N ASP A 89 36.58 19.95 -12.92
CA ASP A 89 36.12 18.59 -12.61
C ASP A 89 34.77 18.59 -11.88
N SER A 90 34.49 19.68 -11.17
CA SER A 90 33.26 20.00 -10.46
C SER A 90 32.15 20.44 -11.43
N LEU A 91 32.24 20.04 -12.71
CA LEU A 91 31.22 20.12 -13.76
C LEU A 91 31.02 18.79 -14.50
N GLY A 92 31.86 17.78 -14.25
CA GLY A 92 31.93 16.57 -15.06
C GLY A 92 32.63 16.77 -16.42
N THR A 93 32.47 15.83 -17.35
CA THR A 93 33.16 15.86 -18.65
C THR A 93 32.77 17.11 -19.46
N ALA A 94 33.78 17.92 -19.82
CA ALA A 94 33.71 19.12 -20.67
C ALA A 94 33.07 20.39 -20.09
N GLY A 95 32.93 20.55 -18.76
CA GLY A 95 32.48 21.83 -18.20
C GLY A 95 31.02 22.14 -18.52
N THR A 96 30.22 21.10 -18.75
CA THR A 96 28.86 21.24 -19.24
C THR A 96 27.82 20.80 -18.23
N VAL A 97 26.77 21.60 -18.03
CA VAL A 97 25.60 21.20 -17.26
C VAL A 97 24.49 20.80 -18.20
N ARG A 98 23.86 19.66 -17.92
CA ARG A 98 22.68 19.23 -18.66
C ARG A 98 21.48 20.06 -18.19
N ARG A 99 20.97 20.94 -19.06
CA ARG A 99 19.67 21.57 -18.88
C ARG A 99 18.62 20.63 -19.48
N TYR A 100 17.67 20.20 -18.66
CA TYR A 100 16.49 19.51 -19.16
C TYR A 100 15.70 20.45 -20.08
N PRO A 101 15.14 19.95 -21.18
CA PRO A 101 14.57 20.78 -22.22
C PRO A 101 13.35 21.54 -21.66
N THR A 102 13.25 22.83 -21.98
CA THR A 102 12.06 23.63 -21.68
C THR A 102 10.87 23.16 -22.51
N THR A 103 9.64 23.58 -22.17
CA THR A 103 8.45 23.30 -22.98
C THR A 103 8.63 23.74 -24.45
N GLU A 104 9.39 24.81 -24.67
CA GLU A 104 9.77 25.30 -26.01
C GLU A 104 10.81 24.39 -26.68
N ASP A 105 11.81 23.89 -25.95
CA ASP A 105 12.78 22.92 -26.47
C ASP A 105 12.09 21.60 -26.86
N ILE A 106 11.16 21.10 -26.05
CA ILE A 106 10.38 19.87 -26.32
C ILE A 106 9.45 20.06 -27.53
N ALA A 107 8.79 21.21 -27.64
CA ALA A 107 7.93 21.53 -28.79
C ALA A 107 8.71 21.56 -30.12
N ASN A 108 10.01 21.84 -30.06
CA ASN A 108 10.92 21.82 -31.20
C ASN A 108 11.65 20.46 -31.38
N GLY A 109 11.25 19.41 -30.66
CA GLY A 109 11.85 18.08 -30.74
C GLY A 109 13.23 17.95 -30.09
N GLY A 110 13.61 18.92 -29.24
CA GLY A 110 14.88 18.98 -28.55
C GLY A 110 15.00 17.94 -27.43
N THR A 111 16.10 17.19 -27.44
CA THR A 111 16.56 16.42 -26.27
C THR A 111 17.20 17.37 -25.24
N ALA A 112 17.51 16.87 -24.04
CA ALA A 112 18.25 17.61 -23.03
C ALA A 112 19.47 18.33 -23.62
N VAL A 113 19.57 19.62 -23.32
CA VAL A 113 20.55 20.54 -23.90
C VAL A 113 21.76 20.59 -22.96
N THR A 114 22.92 20.25 -23.50
CA THR A 114 24.20 20.39 -22.80
C THR A 114 24.64 21.85 -22.86
N MET A 115 24.58 22.57 -21.73
CA MET A 115 25.05 23.95 -21.62
C MET A 115 26.54 23.96 -21.27
N GLY A 116 27.39 24.45 -22.17
CA GLY A 116 28.78 24.77 -21.84
C GLY A 116 28.84 25.98 -20.91
N ILE A 117 29.59 25.87 -19.82
CA ILE A 117 29.83 26.98 -18.90
C ILE A 117 31.27 27.43 -19.08
N ASN A 118 31.43 28.71 -19.43
CA ASN A 118 32.75 29.30 -19.60
C ASN A 118 33.28 29.74 -18.23
N ALA A 119 34.53 29.39 -17.93
CA ALA A 119 35.23 29.93 -16.79
C ALA A 119 35.50 31.44 -16.98
N ALA A 120 35.44 32.19 -15.89
CA ALA A 120 35.91 33.56 -15.79
C ALA A 120 37.25 33.58 -15.05
N THR A 121 38.21 34.36 -15.55
CA THR A 121 39.53 34.51 -14.94
C THR A 121 39.52 35.69 -13.97
N MET A 122 39.90 35.45 -12.72
CA MET A 122 40.08 36.51 -11.72
C MET A 122 41.40 37.28 -11.94
N PRO A 123 41.54 38.48 -11.34
CA PRO A 123 42.79 39.26 -11.42
C PRO A 123 44.04 38.55 -10.89
N ASP A 124 43.89 37.54 -10.04
CA ASP A 124 44.96 36.71 -9.49
C ASP A 124 45.38 35.54 -10.41
N GLY A 125 44.70 35.37 -11.54
CA GLY A 125 44.94 34.29 -12.51
C GLY A 125 44.20 32.98 -12.22
N THR A 126 43.38 32.90 -11.17
CA THR A 126 42.52 31.72 -10.92
C THR A 126 41.32 31.72 -11.87
N GLU A 127 40.97 30.52 -12.36
CA GLU A 127 39.76 30.29 -13.15
C GLU A 127 38.58 29.94 -12.24
N TYR A 128 37.42 30.47 -12.58
CA TYR A 128 36.22 30.29 -11.77
C TYR A 128 34.97 30.10 -12.62
N TYR A 129 34.11 29.17 -12.23
CA TYR A 129 32.84 28.94 -12.89
C TYR A 129 31.73 29.68 -12.15
N PRO A 130 30.96 30.57 -12.82
CA PRO A 130 29.91 31.35 -12.18
C PRO A 130 28.73 30.48 -11.71
N SER A 131 27.89 31.03 -10.83
CA SER A 131 26.68 30.33 -10.38
C SER A 131 25.78 29.99 -11.55
N VAL A 132 25.34 28.73 -11.57
CA VAL A 132 24.44 28.17 -12.58
C VAL A 132 23.04 28.08 -11.97
N GLN A 133 22.01 28.22 -12.79
CA GLN A 133 20.64 27.96 -12.36
C GLN A 133 20.48 26.47 -12.02
N GLY A 134 19.68 26.17 -10.99
CA GLY A 134 19.43 24.81 -10.57
C GLY A 134 18.80 23.93 -11.65
N ILE A 135 19.23 22.68 -11.69
CA ILE A 135 18.66 21.62 -12.52
C ILE A 135 17.52 20.92 -11.77
N TYR A 136 16.92 19.88 -12.35
CA TYR A 136 15.99 19.02 -11.61
C TYR A 136 16.76 18.27 -10.51
N PHE A 137 16.28 18.32 -9.28
CA PHE A 137 16.90 17.63 -8.15
C PHE A 137 16.63 16.11 -8.19
N PHE A 138 15.38 15.74 -8.46
CA PHE A 138 14.95 14.38 -8.74
C PHE A 138 14.86 14.15 -10.24
N GLU A 139 15.29 12.96 -10.67
CA GLU A 139 15.21 12.51 -12.05
C GLU A 139 13.75 12.55 -12.53
N VAL A 140 13.52 13.22 -13.66
CA VAL A 140 12.24 13.26 -14.35
C VAL A 140 12.48 12.90 -15.81
N GLY A 141 11.48 12.28 -16.45
CA GLY A 141 11.55 12.03 -17.88
C GLY A 141 11.86 13.31 -18.66
N ILE A 142 12.45 13.16 -19.85
CA ILE A 142 12.85 14.28 -20.72
C ILE A 142 11.71 15.29 -20.99
N ASP A 143 10.46 14.87 -20.85
CA ASP A 143 9.26 15.70 -21.06
C ASP A 143 8.87 16.56 -19.83
N GLY A 144 9.59 16.43 -18.71
CA GLY A 144 9.17 17.01 -17.42
C GLY A 144 7.90 16.36 -16.85
N ASP A 145 7.54 15.17 -17.33
CA ASP A 145 6.31 14.46 -16.96
C ASP A 145 6.49 13.66 -15.66
N TYR A 146 5.91 14.19 -14.59
CA TYR A 146 5.91 13.58 -13.26
C TYR A 146 4.98 12.36 -13.16
N SER A 147 4.06 12.12 -14.10
CA SER A 147 3.12 10.97 -14.04
C SER A 147 3.83 9.61 -14.06
N LYS A 148 5.04 9.57 -14.64
CA LYS A 148 5.90 8.39 -14.73
C LYS A 148 6.71 8.13 -13.45
N ILE A 149 6.73 9.08 -12.52
CA ILE A 149 7.38 8.91 -11.22
C ILE A 149 6.47 8.09 -10.30
N THR A 150 7.09 7.16 -9.60
CA THR A 150 6.51 6.20 -8.65
C THR A 150 7.44 6.13 -7.45
N ALA A 151 6.96 5.62 -6.32
CA ALA A 151 7.79 5.43 -5.14
C ALA A 151 8.98 4.47 -5.39
N GLY A 152 8.88 3.60 -6.40
CA GLY A 152 9.94 2.64 -6.75
C GLY A 152 11.05 3.18 -7.65
N ASN A 153 10.82 4.29 -8.37
CA ASN A 153 11.81 4.88 -9.29
C ASN A 153 12.20 6.32 -8.92
N LEU A 154 11.79 6.82 -7.76
CA LEU A 154 12.22 8.11 -7.25
C LEU A 154 13.73 8.08 -6.98
N SER A 155 14.50 8.90 -7.71
CA SER A 155 15.94 9.01 -7.55
C SER A 155 16.42 10.44 -7.75
N VAL A 156 17.51 10.81 -7.09
CA VAL A 156 18.22 12.08 -7.34
C VAL A 156 18.78 12.06 -8.76
N ALA A 157 18.78 13.20 -9.45
CA ALA A 157 19.31 13.33 -10.80
C ALA A 157 20.79 12.89 -10.87
N SER A 158 21.15 12.16 -11.91
CA SER A 158 22.50 11.58 -12.08
C SER A 158 23.61 12.64 -12.05
N GLU A 159 23.31 13.85 -12.52
CA GLU A 159 24.20 15.00 -12.55
C GLU A 159 24.54 15.50 -11.15
N ILE A 160 23.55 15.54 -10.24
CA ILE A 160 23.77 15.91 -8.84
C ILE A 160 24.49 14.80 -8.09
N GLN A 161 24.21 13.53 -8.42
CA GLN A 161 24.92 12.39 -7.83
C GLN A 161 26.40 12.40 -8.18
N ASN A 162 26.73 12.74 -9.44
CA ASN A 162 28.10 12.86 -9.90
C ASN A 162 28.77 14.15 -9.38
N ASN A 163 27.97 15.16 -9.04
CA ASN A 163 28.49 16.46 -8.66
C ASN A 163 27.56 17.23 -7.69
N VAL A 164 27.99 17.27 -6.44
CA VAL A 164 27.27 17.94 -5.34
C VAL A 164 27.26 19.47 -5.50
N TYR A 165 28.19 20.05 -6.27
CA TYR A 165 28.21 21.50 -6.51
C TYR A 165 27.05 21.99 -7.39
N LEU A 166 26.29 21.08 -8.02
CA LEU A 166 25.08 21.43 -8.77
C LEU A 166 23.84 21.61 -7.89
N ILE A 167 23.97 21.50 -6.56
CA ILE A 167 22.87 21.78 -5.64
C ILE A 167 22.66 23.30 -5.55
N ALA A 168 21.48 23.75 -5.99
CA ALA A 168 21.09 25.14 -6.06
C ALA A 168 20.44 25.63 -4.75
N ALA A 169 21.28 25.92 -3.77
CA ALA A 169 20.83 26.29 -2.42
C ALA A 169 20.56 27.80 -2.22
N SER A 170 21.04 28.66 -3.12
CA SER A 170 20.91 30.12 -3.00
C SER A 170 19.77 30.66 -3.87
N ASP A 171 19.13 31.78 -3.47
CA ASP A 171 18.19 32.52 -4.32
C ASP A 171 18.86 33.69 -5.07
N GLU A 172 20.13 33.99 -4.78
CA GLU A 172 20.91 35.01 -5.45
C GLU A 172 21.95 34.39 -6.38
N ARG A 173 22.07 34.93 -7.59
CA ARG A 173 23.11 34.52 -8.53
C ARG A 173 24.41 35.23 -8.18
N LEU A 174 25.46 34.47 -7.90
CA LEU A 174 26.80 35.01 -7.68
C LEU A 174 27.58 35.02 -9.01
N THR A 175 28.11 36.19 -9.37
CA THR A 175 28.98 36.38 -10.54
C THR A 175 30.36 36.87 -10.11
N VAL A 176 31.38 36.63 -10.95
CA VAL A 176 32.78 37.03 -10.68
C VAL A 176 32.98 38.53 -10.78
N SER A 177 32.16 39.23 -11.58
CA SER A 177 32.31 40.66 -11.87
C SER A 177 31.67 41.55 -10.81
N ASP A 178 30.66 41.07 -10.10
CA ASP A 178 29.84 41.98 -9.32
C ASP A 178 30.45 42.26 -7.94
N GLU A 179 31.11 41.30 -7.28
CA GLU A 179 31.56 41.50 -5.89
C GLU A 179 32.77 40.64 -5.48
N LEU A 180 33.97 41.17 -5.75
CA LEU A 180 35.20 40.71 -5.14
C LEU A 180 35.29 41.28 -3.70
N ASN A 181 35.85 40.51 -2.78
CA ASN A 181 36.30 41.01 -1.47
C ASN A 181 37.39 42.09 -1.67
N ASP A 182 37.68 42.86 -0.63
CA ASP A 182 38.76 43.87 -0.63
C ASP A 182 40.15 43.27 -0.99
N ASP A 183 40.32 41.95 -0.86
CA ASP A 183 41.52 41.19 -1.21
C ASP A 183 41.55 40.67 -2.68
N GLY A 184 40.53 40.97 -3.48
CA GLY A 184 40.41 40.51 -4.87
C GLY A 184 39.96 39.05 -5.02
N SER A 185 39.62 38.34 -3.94
CA SER A 185 38.98 37.02 -3.99
C SER A 185 37.46 37.13 -4.18
N LEU A 186 36.84 36.09 -4.71
CA LEU A 186 35.37 36.03 -4.78
C LEU A 186 34.74 35.99 -3.39
N ASN A 187 33.72 36.83 -3.19
CA ASN A 187 32.95 36.83 -1.95
C ASN A 187 31.98 35.64 -1.88
N MET A 188 32.53 34.43 -1.66
CA MET A 188 31.75 33.20 -1.47
C MET A 188 30.89 33.22 -0.19
N GLN A 189 31.13 34.17 0.72
CA GLN A 189 30.36 34.33 1.97
C GLN A 189 28.98 34.98 1.75
N ARG A 190 28.69 35.49 0.55
CA ARG A 190 27.37 36.03 0.20
C ARG A 190 26.39 34.99 -0.34
N GLY A 191 26.83 33.76 -0.58
CA GLY A 191 25.90 32.66 -0.85
C GLY A 191 24.92 32.50 0.31
N ASN A 192 23.63 32.70 0.02
CA ASN A 192 22.59 32.45 1.02
C ASN A 192 22.06 31.03 0.91
N ASN A 193 21.34 30.59 1.93
CA ASN A 193 20.65 29.30 1.95
C ASN A 193 19.13 29.48 1.87
N ASN A 194 18.66 30.58 1.28
CA ASN A 194 17.24 30.90 1.25
C ASN A 194 16.46 29.94 0.36
N ASN A 195 17.05 29.47 -0.75
CA ASN A 195 16.38 28.46 -1.56
C ASN A 195 16.28 27.12 -0.81
N LEU A 196 17.34 26.73 -0.10
CA LEU A 196 17.28 25.58 0.80
C LEU A 196 16.22 25.76 1.90
N LYS A 197 16.07 26.96 2.48
CA LYS A 197 14.99 27.26 3.44
C LYS A 197 13.61 27.06 2.81
N LYS A 198 13.39 27.49 1.57
CA LYS A 198 12.14 27.23 0.83
C LYS A 198 11.89 25.72 0.70
N ILE A 199 12.91 24.93 0.32
CA ILE A 199 12.81 23.46 0.25
C ILE A 199 12.46 22.86 1.63
N THR A 200 13.12 23.31 2.70
CA THR A 200 12.80 22.79 4.05
C THR A 200 11.40 23.19 4.52
N ALA A 201 10.89 24.34 4.07
CA ALA A 201 9.54 24.80 4.39
C ALA A 201 8.46 23.94 3.72
N LEU A 202 8.75 23.30 2.57
CA LEU A 202 7.83 22.37 1.88
C LEU A 202 7.36 21.23 2.78
N TYR A 203 8.22 20.76 3.70
CA TYR A 203 7.84 19.74 4.69
C TYR A 203 6.63 20.15 5.55
N SER A 204 6.47 21.45 5.82
CA SER A 204 5.43 22.00 6.69
C SER A 204 4.43 22.89 5.96
N ASN A 205 4.53 22.97 4.64
CA ASN A 205 3.73 23.90 3.86
C ASN A 205 2.23 23.58 4.02
N LYS A 206 1.42 24.62 3.98
CA LYS A 206 -0.04 24.51 4.06
C LYS A 206 -0.59 25.03 2.76
N ASP A 207 -1.59 24.36 2.21
CA ASP A 207 -2.28 24.85 1.03
C ASP A 207 -3.02 26.17 1.36
N ALA A 208 -3.45 26.91 0.33
CA ALA A 208 -4.14 28.20 0.42
C ALA A 208 -5.39 28.19 1.33
N LEU A 209 -5.97 27.01 1.57
CA LEU A 209 -7.11 26.79 2.46
C LEU A 209 -6.73 26.52 3.93
N GLY A 210 -5.43 26.56 4.27
CA GLY A 210 -4.94 26.32 5.63
C GLY A 210 -4.90 24.84 6.04
N ASN A 211 -5.30 23.93 5.15
CA ASN A 211 -5.15 22.50 5.34
C ASN A 211 -3.67 22.12 5.18
N ALA A 212 -3.18 21.29 6.10
CA ALA A 212 -1.83 20.76 6.00
C ALA A 212 -1.81 19.72 4.89
N ASP A 213 -1.57 20.13 3.65
CA ASP A 213 -1.37 19.25 2.49
C ASP A 213 0.13 19.13 2.16
N ASN A 214 0.93 18.88 3.20
CA ASN A 214 2.36 18.61 3.05
C ASN A 214 2.65 17.10 3.03
N TYR A 215 3.88 16.74 2.68
CA TYR A 215 4.33 15.34 2.65
C TYR A 215 4.04 14.60 3.95
N ALA A 216 4.23 15.26 5.09
CA ALA A 216 4.01 14.68 6.40
C ALA A 216 2.53 14.36 6.62
N SER A 217 1.63 15.24 6.24
CA SER A 217 0.19 15.01 6.28
C SER A 217 -0.25 13.90 5.34
N ARG A 218 0.26 13.86 4.11
CA ARG A 218 -0.09 12.79 3.15
C ARG A 218 0.38 11.41 3.63
N LEU A 219 1.59 11.33 4.19
CA LEU A 219 2.08 10.12 4.85
C LEU A 219 1.23 9.76 6.07
N LYS A 220 0.87 10.75 6.90
CA LYS A 220 0.01 10.55 8.07
C LYS A 220 -1.37 10.03 7.66
N LEU A 221 -1.97 10.57 6.60
CA LEU A 221 -3.25 10.12 6.08
C LEU A 221 -3.16 8.67 5.62
N LEU A 222 -2.13 8.30 4.86
CA LEU A 222 -1.90 6.91 4.44
C LEU A 222 -1.79 5.96 5.64
N VAL A 223 -0.99 6.31 6.65
CA VAL A 223 -0.85 5.51 7.87
C VAL A 223 -2.18 5.43 8.64
N THR A 224 -2.95 6.52 8.67
CA THR A 224 -4.28 6.55 9.30
C THR A 224 -5.27 5.65 8.57
N ASP A 225 -5.32 5.73 7.24
CA ASP A 225 -6.18 4.90 6.40
C ASP A 225 -5.85 3.41 6.58
N ILE A 226 -4.57 3.05 6.61
CA ILE A 226 -4.12 1.66 6.87
C ILE A 226 -4.55 1.22 8.28
N GLY A 227 -4.33 2.06 9.31
CA GLY A 227 -4.69 1.73 10.69
C GLY A 227 -6.20 1.54 10.89
N THR A 228 -7.02 2.42 10.32
CA THR A 228 -8.49 2.31 10.39
C THR A 228 -9.02 1.09 9.64
N GLN A 229 -8.42 0.75 8.49
CA GLN A 229 -8.76 -0.48 7.77
C GLN A 229 -8.36 -1.74 8.55
N GLN A 230 -7.18 -1.74 9.20
CA GLN A 230 -6.76 -2.85 10.06
C GLN A 230 -7.76 -3.06 11.20
N GLU A 231 -8.11 -2.01 11.94
CA GLU A 231 -9.08 -2.08 13.04
C GLU A 231 -10.45 -2.61 12.57
N LYS A 232 -10.90 -2.16 11.39
CA LYS A 232 -12.13 -2.66 10.76
C LYS A 232 -12.04 -4.15 10.45
N ILE A 233 -10.93 -4.63 9.88
CA ILE A 233 -10.72 -6.05 9.55
C ILE A 233 -10.73 -6.89 10.84
N GLU A 234 -10.00 -6.47 11.88
CA GLU A 234 -9.96 -7.17 13.18
C GLU A 234 -11.35 -7.26 13.83
N THR A 235 -12.10 -6.15 13.79
CA THR A 235 -13.48 -6.12 14.32
C THR A 235 -14.39 -7.07 13.55
N LEU A 236 -14.30 -7.09 12.22
CA LEU A 236 -15.08 -8.00 11.36
C LEU A 236 -14.70 -9.46 11.58
N GLU A 237 -13.41 -9.76 11.76
CA GLU A 237 -12.92 -11.11 12.06
C GLU A 237 -13.47 -11.60 13.39
N SER A 238 -13.34 -10.80 14.46
CA SER A 238 -13.85 -11.13 15.79
C SER A 238 -15.36 -11.39 15.77
N ALA A 239 -16.13 -10.50 15.14
CA ALA A 239 -17.58 -10.67 14.98
C ALA A 239 -17.93 -11.96 14.21
N GLN A 240 -17.11 -12.34 13.23
CA GLN A 240 -17.30 -13.56 12.46
C GLN A 240 -16.99 -14.82 13.28
N GLN A 241 -15.94 -14.81 14.10
CA GLN A 241 -15.63 -15.90 15.01
C GLN A 241 -16.77 -16.12 16.02
N THR A 242 -17.35 -15.04 16.57
CA THR A 242 -18.54 -15.14 17.45
C THR A 242 -19.73 -15.75 16.72
N ARG A 243 -20.00 -15.34 15.47
CA ARG A 243 -21.09 -15.94 14.67
C ARG A 243 -20.87 -17.42 14.40
N ILE A 244 -19.65 -17.83 14.06
CA ILE A 244 -19.31 -19.23 13.85
C ILE A 244 -19.54 -20.03 15.15
N ALA A 245 -19.08 -19.52 16.29
CA ALA A 245 -19.29 -20.17 17.58
C ALA A 245 -20.79 -20.36 17.89
N ALA A 246 -21.60 -19.33 17.66
CA ALA A 246 -23.05 -19.41 17.86
C ALA A 246 -23.73 -20.43 16.93
N ILE A 247 -23.31 -20.50 15.66
CA ILE A 247 -23.81 -21.50 14.70
C ILE A 247 -23.41 -22.91 15.11
N VAL A 248 -22.17 -23.11 15.54
CA VAL A 248 -21.69 -24.41 16.04
C VAL A 248 -22.48 -24.84 17.26
N GLU A 249 -22.75 -23.93 18.19
CA GLU A 249 -23.57 -24.20 19.37
C GLU A 249 -25.01 -24.58 18.99
N GLN A 250 -25.64 -23.83 18.08
CA GLN A 250 -26.98 -24.15 17.59
C GLN A 250 -27.01 -25.52 16.88
N ARG A 251 -25.98 -25.84 16.10
CA ARG A 251 -25.84 -27.15 15.45
C ARG A 251 -25.71 -28.26 16.50
N ASN A 252 -24.91 -28.05 17.55
CA ASN A 252 -24.77 -29.01 18.65
C ASN A 252 -26.06 -29.15 19.47
N SER A 253 -26.88 -28.10 19.59
CA SER A 253 -28.18 -28.19 20.26
C SER A 253 -29.20 -29.02 19.48
N ILE A 254 -29.15 -29.01 18.14
CA ILE A 254 -30.11 -29.74 17.29
C ILE A 254 -29.62 -31.16 16.98
N SER A 255 -28.33 -31.31 16.70
CA SER A 255 -27.71 -32.55 16.21
C SER A 255 -26.71 -33.15 17.19
N GLY A 256 -26.50 -32.52 18.34
CA GLY A 256 -25.68 -33.11 19.40
C GLY A 256 -26.42 -34.24 20.09
N VAL A 257 -25.69 -35.31 20.35
CA VAL A 257 -26.17 -36.44 21.13
C VAL A 257 -25.74 -36.21 22.58
N SER A 258 -26.71 -36.10 23.49
CA SER A 258 -26.42 -36.07 24.92
C SER A 258 -26.31 -37.50 25.44
N LEU A 259 -25.11 -37.90 25.89
CA LEU A 259 -24.87 -39.23 26.46
C LEU A 259 -25.78 -39.53 27.66
N ASP A 260 -26.17 -38.51 28.42
CA ASP A 260 -27.06 -38.67 29.57
C ASP A 260 -28.51 -38.89 29.15
N GLU A 261 -28.98 -38.24 28.07
CA GLU A 261 -30.29 -38.51 27.50
C GLU A 261 -30.33 -39.88 26.81
N GLU A 262 -29.28 -40.25 26.07
CA GLU A 262 -29.14 -41.60 25.50
C GLU A 262 -29.09 -42.66 26.59
N MET A 263 -28.35 -42.43 27.69
CA MET A 263 -28.30 -43.36 28.82
C MET A 263 -29.65 -43.46 29.52
N THR A 264 -30.36 -42.35 29.72
CA THR A 264 -31.72 -42.34 30.29
C THR A 264 -32.69 -43.10 29.39
N ASN A 265 -32.62 -42.88 28.07
CA ASN A 265 -33.42 -43.61 27.10
C ASN A 265 -33.06 -45.09 27.08
N MET A 266 -31.78 -45.45 27.18
CA MET A 266 -31.32 -46.83 27.26
C MET A 266 -31.84 -47.52 28.53
N VAL A 267 -31.75 -46.86 29.68
CA VAL A 267 -32.31 -47.34 30.96
C VAL A 267 -33.83 -47.50 30.83
N ARG A 268 -34.53 -46.55 30.22
CA ARG A 268 -35.98 -46.62 29.96
C ARG A 268 -36.34 -47.80 29.05
N PHE A 269 -35.61 -48.01 27.96
CA PHE A 269 -35.82 -49.15 27.06
C PHE A 269 -35.50 -50.49 27.73
N THR A 270 -34.48 -50.54 28.59
CA THR A 270 -34.14 -51.73 29.39
C THR A 270 -35.26 -52.06 30.39
N HIS A 271 -35.80 -51.06 31.08
CA HIS A 271 -36.95 -51.25 31.98
C HIS A 271 -38.21 -51.67 31.22
N ALA A 272 -38.50 -51.04 30.08
CA ALA A 272 -39.64 -51.40 29.24
C ALA A 272 -39.51 -52.84 28.71
N TYR A 273 -38.30 -53.25 28.29
CA TYR A 273 -38.02 -54.61 27.85
C TYR A 273 -38.25 -55.63 28.98
N ASN A 274 -37.73 -55.37 30.18
CA ASN A 274 -37.95 -56.23 31.34
C ASN A 274 -39.44 -56.29 31.77
N ALA A 275 -40.17 -55.18 31.66
CA ALA A 275 -41.60 -55.15 31.92
C ALA A 275 -42.38 -55.99 30.89
N ASN A 276 -42.06 -55.85 29.60
CA ASN A 276 -42.66 -56.65 28.53
C ASN A 276 -42.35 -58.14 28.69
N ALA A 277 -41.13 -58.50 29.10
CA ALA A 277 -40.77 -59.88 29.39
C ALA A 277 -41.63 -60.47 30.51
N ARG A 278 -41.88 -59.71 31.59
CA ARG A 278 -42.78 -60.14 32.67
C ARG A 278 -44.24 -60.26 32.23
N ILE A 279 -44.70 -59.38 31.35
CA ILE A 279 -46.05 -59.49 30.75
C ILE A 279 -46.15 -60.77 29.93
N ILE A 280 -45.13 -61.09 29.12
CA ILE A 280 -45.09 -62.34 28.35
C ILE A 280 -45.09 -63.54 29.28
N THR A 281 -44.33 -63.52 30.38
CA THR A 281 -44.37 -64.60 31.39
C THR A 281 -45.74 -64.71 32.04
N ALA A 282 -46.39 -63.59 32.39
CA ALA A 282 -47.73 -63.62 32.97
C ALA A 282 -48.78 -64.16 31.97
N ILE A 283 -48.63 -63.83 30.68
CA ILE A 283 -49.46 -64.40 29.61
C ILE A 283 -49.18 -65.89 29.47
N ASP A 284 -47.92 -66.34 29.56
CA ASP A 284 -47.56 -67.75 29.51
C ASP A 284 -48.17 -68.52 30.70
N ASP A 285 -48.12 -67.95 31.90
CA ASP A 285 -48.77 -68.51 33.10
C ASP A 285 -50.32 -68.52 32.99
N GLU A 286 -50.90 -67.49 32.37
CA GLU A 286 -52.35 -67.41 32.11
C GLU A 286 -52.76 -68.47 31.08
N LEU A 287 -52.02 -68.61 29.98
CA LEU A 287 -52.23 -69.63 28.96
C LEU A 287 -52.04 -71.04 29.53
N ASP A 288 -51.03 -71.29 30.35
CA ASP A 288 -50.84 -72.56 31.05
C ASP A 288 -52.03 -72.86 31.98
N THR A 289 -52.53 -71.85 32.69
CA THR A 289 -53.71 -72.02 33.57
C THR A 289 -54.98 -72.31 32.75
N LEU A 290 -55.20 -71.62 31.64
CA LEU A 290 -56.35 -71.84 30.75
C LEU A 290 -56.29 -73.20 30.04
N ILE A 291 -55.11 -73.66 29.64
CA ILE A 291 -54.96 -74.91 28.88
C ILE A 291 -54.86 -76.11 29.82
N ASN A 292 -53.98 -76.05 30.82
CA ASN A 292 -53.62 -77.20 31.64
C ASN A 292 -54.35 -77.26 32.99
N LYS A 293 -54.85 -76.14 33.54
CA LYS A 293 -55.52 -76.12 34.87
C LYS A 293 -57.04 -75.97 34.81
N MET A 294 -57.61 -75.40 33.75
CA MET A 294 -59.07 -75.32 33.55
C MET A 294 -59.67 -76.57 32.88
N GLY A 295 -58.85 -77.42 32.24
CA GLY A 295 -59.27 -78.67 31.61
C GLY A 295 -59.27 -79.91 32.52
N VAL A 296 -58.79 -79.79 33.77
CA VAL A 296 -58.75 -80.90 34.75
C VAL A 296 -59.93 -80.80 35.70
N VAL A 297 -61.11 -81.13 35.20
CA VAL A 297 -62.26 -81.50 36.03
C VAL A 297 -62.73 -82.88 35.59
N GLY A 298 -62.25 -83.91 36.29
CA GLY A 298 -62.61 -85.30 36.03
C GLY A 298 -61.56 -86.31 36.49
N ARG A 299 -61.33 -86.41 37.81
CA ARG A 299 -60.96 -87.66 38.50
C ARG A 299 -61.65 -87.69 39.86
#